data_AF-A0A7J2X8V8-F1
#
_entry.id   AF-A0A7J2X8V8-F1
#
_cell.length_a   1.000
_cell.length_b   1.000
_cell.length_c   1.000
_cell.angle_alpha   90.00
_cell.angle_beta   90.00
_cell.angle_gamma   90.00
#
_symmetry.space_group_name_H-M   'P 1'
#
loop_
_entity.id
_entity.type
_entity.pdbx_description
1 polymer ?
#
loop_
_entity_poly.entity_id
_entity_poly.type
_entity_poly.pdbx_seq_one_letter_code
_entity_poly.pdbx_strand_id
1 'polypeptide(L)'
;LLITFLVYIFSYLTKKKSLTPYRDPINLLMIFGHMLDGLTSWFSLKDPLGLGLPLYGEKHPIPNLLMSIWGPLYPITKFILIIMIIYLIDVYYKDEFKKAPLVAGLLKICIIILGFAPGTRDVLRVAMGV
;
A
#
# COMPACT_ATOMS: atom_id res chain seq x y z
N LEU A 1 -4.60 8.41 2.46
CA LEU A 1 -4.64 9.84 2.09
C LEU A 1 -3.47 10.62 2.70
N LEU A 2 -3.37 10.74 4.03
CA LEU A 2 -2.27 11.47 4.68
C LEU A 2 -0.88 10.95 4.27
N ILE A 3 -0.65 9.64 4.35
CA ILE A 3 0.65 9.03 4.02
C ILE A 3 1.03 9.27 2.55
N THR A 4 0.09 9.06 1.62
CA THR A 4 0.29 9.34 0.19
C THR A 4 0.65 10.81 -0.05
N PHE A 5 -0.02 11.72 0.64
CA PHE A 5 0.25 13.16 0.56
C PHE A 5 1.62 13.53 1.11
N LEU A 6 2.02 12.92 2.24
CA LEU A 6 3.37 13.09 2.81
C LEU A 6 4.45 12.59 1.84
N VAL A 7 4.24 11.45 1.17
CA VAL A 7 5.17 10.96 0.14
C VAL A 7 5.28 11.93 -1.03
N TYR A 8 4.16 12.49 -1.48
CA TYR A 8 4.16 13.49 -2.55
C TYR A 8 4.94 14.75 -2.14
N ILE A 9 4.66 15.32 -0.96
CA ILE A 9 5.38 16.50 -0.45
C ILE A 9 6.86 16.20 -0.30
N PHE A 10 7.20 15.08 0.34
CA PHE A 10 8.59 14.70 0.58
C PHE A 10 9.35 14.60 -0.75
N SER A 11 8.77 13.89 -1.74
CA SER A 11 9.33 13.81 -3.08
C SER A 11 9.47 15.19 -3.72
N TYR A 12 8.45 16.05 -3.60
CA TYR A 12 8.46 17.41 -4.15
C TYR A 12 9.61 18.25 -3.59
N LEU A 13 9.79 18.24 -2.27
CA LEU A 13 10.79 19.04 -1.56
C LEU A 13 12.23 18.59 -1.83
N THR A 14 12.50 17.29 -1.92
CA THR A 14 13.87 16.78 -2.11
C THR A 14 14.42 17.01 -3.51
N LYS A 15 13.58 17.35 -4.50
CA LYS A 15 13.94 17.63 -5.91
C LYS A 15 14.86 16.60 -6.60
N LYS A 16 15.02 15.40 -6.03
CA LYS A 16 15.91 14.35 -6.53
C LYS A 16 15.24 13.61 -7.69
N LYS A 17 16.00 13.39 -8.79
CA LYS A 17 15.49 12.70 -10.00
C LYS A 17 14.99 11.27 -9.73
N SER A 18 15.57 10.58 -8.75
CA SER A 18 15.13 9.25 -8.33
C SER A 18 13.80 9.24 -7.59
N LEU A 19 13.35 10.41 -7.10
CA LEU A 19 12.09 10.54 -6.37
C LEU A 19 10.94 11.06 -7.24
N THR A 20 11.24 11.50 -8.47
CA THR A 20 10.24 11.97 -9.43
C THR A 20 9.12 10.94 -9.68
N PRO A 21 9.37 9.62 -9.75
CA PRO A 21 8.29 8.64 -9.92
C PRO A 21 7.24 8.64 -8.80
N TYR A 22 7.57 9.07 -7.58
CA TYR A 22 6.61 9.13 -6.48
C TYR A 22 5.67 10.35 -6.56
N ARG A 23 5.73 11.12 -7.65
CA ARG A 23 4.78 12.19 -7.97
C ARG A 23 3.79 11.76 -9.05
N ASP A 24 4.05 10.63 -9.70
CA ASP A 24 3.20 10.12 -10.75
C ASP A 24 1.85 9.66 -10.17
N PRO A 25 0.70 10.05 -10.76
CA PRO A 25 -0.62 9.70 -10.24
C PRO A 25 -0.85 8.19 -10.11
N ILE A 26 -0.33 7.37 -11.03
CA ILE A 26 -0.50 5.91 -11.01
C ILE A 26 0.29 5.33 -9.82
N ASN A 27 1.51 5.80 -9.62
CA ASN A 27 2.34 5.37 -8.49
C ASN A 27 1.79 5.84 -7.13
N LEU A 28 1.22 7.05 -7.07
CA LEU A 28 0.52 7.54 -5.89
C LEU A 28 -0.72 6.70 -5.59
N LEU A 29 -1.45 6.27 -6.62
CA LEU A 29 -2.60 5.38 -6.49
C LEU A 29 -2.19 4.00 -5.99
N MET A 30 -1.06 3.46 -6.47
CA MET A 30 -0.46 2.22 -5.95
C MET A 30 -0.17 2.32 -4.45
N ILE A 31 0.49 3.40 -4.01
CA ILE A 31 0.77 3.65 -2.58
C ILE A 31 -0.55 3.76 -1.81
N PHE A 32 -1.49 4.55 -2.31
CA PHE A 32 -2.77 4.75 -1.63
C PHE A 32 -3.54 3.43 -1.44
N GLY A 33 -3.64 2.59 -2.47
CA GLY A 33 -4.32 1.30 -2.39
C GLY A 33 -3.70 0.36 -1.34
N HIS A 34 -2.37 0.25 -1.33
CA HIS A 34 -1.67 -0.61 -0.35
C HIS A 34 -1.73 -0.07 1.07
N MET A 35 -1.73 1.25 1.24
CA MET A 35 -1.92 1.85 2.56
C MET A 35 -3.35 1.75 3.04
N LEU A 36 -4.34 1.85 2.15
CA LEU A 36 -5.74 1.59 2.47
C LEU A 36 -5.87 0.17 3.04
N ASP A 37 -5.39 -0.82 2.31
CA ASP A 37 -5.36 -2.23 2.70
C ASP A 37 -4.62 -2.46 4.02
N GLY A 38 -3.33 -2.11 4.11
CA GLY A 38 -2.54 -2.35 5.32
C GLY A 38 -3.13 -1.69 6.58
N LEU A 39 -3.67 -0.48 6.47
CA LEU A 39 -4.30 0.20 7.60
C LEU A 39 -5.64 -0.43 7.96
N THR A 40 -6.49 -0.70 6.99
CA THR A 40 -7.86 -1.21 7.23
C THR A 40 -7.85 -2.63 7.76
N SER A 41 -6.94 -3.50 7.30
CA SER A 41 -6.73 -4.80 7.92
C SER A 41 -6.25 -4.64 9.37
N TRP A 42 -5.30 -3.74 9.64
CA TRP A 42 -4.86 -3.48 11.03
C TRP A 42 -6.00 -2.98 11.92
N PHE A 43 -6.83 -2.05 11.43
CA PHE A 43 -8.03 -1.59 12.14
C PHE A 43 -9.03 -2.73 12.39
N SER A 44 -9.29 -3.56 11.38
CA SER A 44 -10.26 -4.66 11.46
C SER A 44 -9.81 -5.78 12.42
N LEU A 45 -8.51 -6.03 12.54
CA LEU A 45 -7.99 -7.19 13.29
C LEU A 45 -7.59 -6.88 14.73
N LYS A 46 -7.02 -5.70 14.97
CA LYS A 46 -6.54 -5.31 16.30
C LYS A 46 -7.49 -4.39 17.04
N ASP A 47 -8.54 -3.89 16.36
CA ASP A 47 -9.45 -2.87 16.87
C ASP A 47 -8.74 -1.82 17.75
N PRO A 48 -7.74 -1.10 17.20
CA PRO A 48 -6.91 -0.19 17.98
C PRO A 48 -7.71 1.00 18.56
N LEU A 49 -8.95 1.21 18.11
CA LEU A 49 -9.86 2.26 18.57
C LEU A 49 -10.92 1.77 19.54
N GLY A 50 -11.00 0.46 19.84
CA GLY A 50 -11.98 -0.11 20.75
C GLY A 50 -13.42 0.02 20.26
N LEU A 51 -13.63 -0.09 18.95
CA LEU A 51 -14.93 0.00 18.28
C LEU A 51 -15.81 -1.24 18.49
N GLY A 52 -15.33 -2.26 19.19
CA GLY A 52 -16.08 -3.48 19.50
C GLY A 52 -16.21 -4.40 18.28
N LEU A 53 -15.28 -4.29 17.33
CA LEU A 53 -15.28 -5.10 16.12
C LEU A 53 -14.99 -6.56 16.47
N PRO A 54 -15.69 -7.53 15.84
CA PRO A 54 -15.42 -8.94 16.08
C PRO A 54 -13.97 -9.25 15.69
N LEU A 55 -13.17 -9.71 16.67
CA LEU A 55 -11.79 -10.15 16.47
C LEU A 55 -11.76 -11.27 15.44
N TYR A 56 -11.44 -10.89 14.20
CA TYR A 56 -11.33 -11.85 13.12
C TYR A 56 -10.04 -12.64 13.31
N GLY A 57 -10.12 -13.96 13.33
CA GLY A 57 -8.93 -14.81 13.29
C GLY A 57 -8.24 -14.60 11.95
N GLU A 58 -7.09 -13.92 11.94
CA GLU A 58 -6.28 -13.82 10.72
C GLU A 58 -5.92 -15.24 10.27
N LYS A 59 -6.30 -15.62 9.05
CA LYS A 59 -6.06 -16.98 8.54
C LYS A 59 -4.66 -17.12 7.91
N HIS A 60 -3.98 -16.01 7.66
CA HIS A 60 -2.67 -16.01 7.02
C HIS A 60 -1.53 -15.89 8.06
N PRO A 61 -0.49 -16.74 7.99
CA PRO A 61 0.57 -16.78 9.00
C PRO A 61 1.46 -15.54 8.99
N ILE A 62 1.70 -14.93 7.82
CA ILE A 62 2.59 -13.76 7.68
C ILE A 62 1.98 -12.49 8.29
N PRO A 63 0.73 -12.10 7.94
CA PRO A 63 0.07 -10.98 8.61
C PRO A 63 -0.04 -11.18 10.13
N ASN A 64 -0.40 -12.39 10.57
CA ASN A 64 -0.49 -12.73 12.00
C ASN A 64 0.83 -12.52 12.73
N LEU A 65 1.92 -13.03 12.14
CA LEU A 65 3.24 -12.90 12.72
C LEU A 65 3.62 -11.43 12.87
N LEU A 66 3.44 -10.63 11.81
CA LEU A 66 3.74 -9.20 11.84
C LEU A 66 2.92 -8.47 12.90
N MET A 67 1.60 -8.72 12.95
CA MET A 67 0.70 -8.07 13.91
C MET A 67 0.88 -8.56 15.36
N SER A 68 1.37 -9.78 15.55
CA SER A 68 1.71 -10.34 16.87
C SER A 68 2.95 -9.68 17.47
N ILE A 69 3.96 -9.36 16.65
CA ILE A 69 5.17 -8.66 17.08
C ILE A 69 4.81 -7.20 17.40
N TRP A 70 4.21 -6.50 16.44
CA TRP A 70 3.75 -5.13 16.61
C TRP A 70 2.65 -4.82 15.58
N GLY A 71 1.44 -4.49 16.03
CA GLY A 71 0.27 -4.27 15.14
C GLY A 71 0.54 -3.38 13.90
N PRO A 72 1.13 -2.18 14.07
CA PRO A 72 1.50 -1.29 12.97
C PRO A 72 2.57 -1.84 12.00
N LEU A 73 3.25 -2.93 12.34
CA LEU A 73 4.31 -3.50 11.49
C LEU A 73 3.75 -3.96 10.13
N TYR A 74 2.52 -4.49 10.10
CA TYR A 74 1.87 -4.91 8.86
C TYR A 74 1.70 -3.78 7.82
N PRO A 75 1.05 -2.64 8.14
CA PRO A 75 0.97 -1.52 7.22
C PRO A 75 2.35 -0.93 6.87
N ILE A 76 3.32 -0.92 7.79
CA ILE A 76 4.69 -0.45 7.52
C ILE A 76 5.38 -1.35 6.50
N THR A 77 5.29 -2.67 6.64
CA THR A 77 5.89 -3.61 5.68
C THR A 77 5.28 -3.44 4.28
N LYS A 78 3.95 -3.28 4.17
CA LYS A 78 3.32 -2.97 2.87
C LYS A 78 3.80 -1.65 2.28
N PHE A 79 3.95 -0.63 3.11
CA PHE A 79 4.49 0.67 2.68
C PHE A 79 5.89 0.54 2.09
N ILE A 80 6.80 -0.15 2.79
CA ILE A 80 8.17 -0.37 2.31
C ILE A 80 8.16 -1.16 1.00
N LEU A 81 7.33 -2.21 0.92
CA LEU A 81 7.21 -3.03 -0.28
C LEU A 81 6.76 -2.21 -1.49
N ILE A 82 5.71 -1.39 -1.35
CA ILE A 82 5.19 -0.62 -2.50
C ILE A 82 6.17 0.47 -2.96
N ILE A 83 6.90 1.09 -2.02
CA ILE A 83 7.97 2.04 -2.35
C ILE A 83 9.09 1.32 -3.12
N MET A 84 9.50 0.13 -2.66
CA MET A 84 10.53 -0.67 -3.35
C MET A 84 10.09 -1.09 -4.75
N ILE A 85 8.82 -1.47 -4.93
CA ILE A 85 8.27 -1.85 -6.24
C ILE A 85 8.28 -0.65 -7.20
N ILE A 86 7.86 0.54 -6.76
CA ILE A 86 7.90 1.76 -7.59
C ILE A 86 9.35 2.09 -7.97
N TYR A 87 10.28 1.99 -7.02
CA TYR A 87 11.71 2.17 -7.31
C TYR A 87 12.20 1.18 -8.36
N LEU A 88 11.83 -0.09 -8.24
CA LEU A 88 12.25 -1.15 -9.15
C LEU A 88 11.73 -0.90 -10.57
N ILE A 89 10.46 -0.52 -10.72
CA ILE A 89 9.83 -0.32 -12.04
C ILE A 89 10.28 0.99 -12.68
N ASP A 90 10.22 2.12 -11.96
CA ASP A 90 10.38 3.44 -12.57
C ASP A 90 11.78 4.05 -12.42
N VAL A 91 12.64 3.47 -11.59
CA VAL A 91 14.03 3.92 -11.40
C VAL A 91 15.02 2.87 -11.88
N TYR A 92 14.95 1.65 -11.35
CA TYR A 92 15.95 0.62 -11.64
C TYR A 92 15.79 0.01 -13.04
N TYR A 93 14.59 -0.47 -13.39
CA TYR A 93 14.28 -1.05 -14.71
C TYR A 93 13.63 -0.05 -15.69
N LYS A 94 13.95 1.23 -15.53
CA LYS A 94 13.28 2.29 -16.27
C LYS A 94 13.41 2.11 -17.78
N ASP A 95 14.59 1.69 -18.26
CA ASP A 95 14.86 1.63 -19.69
C ASP A 95 14.31 0.34 -20.33
N GLU A 96 14.14 -0.73 -19.57
CA GLU A 96 13.46 -1.96 -19.95
C GLU A 96 11.96 -1.72 -20.09
N PHE A 97 11.34 -1.12 -19.07
CA PHE A 97 9.90 -0.83 -19.09
C PHE A 97 9.51 0.27 -20.10
N LYS A 98 10.44 1.15 -20.48
CA LYS A 98 10.26 2.06 -21.62
C LYS A 98 10.12 1.32 -22.95
N LYS A 99 10.80 0.19 -23.14
CA LYS A 99 10.71 -0.61 -24.38
C LYS A 99 9.40 -1.40 -24.44
N ALA A 100 8.78 -1.68 -23.29
CA ALA A 100 7.52 -2.41 -23.17
C ALA A 100 6.49 -1.66 -22.30
N PRO A 101 5.99 -0.49 -22.74
CA PRO A 101 5.13 0.36 -21.92
C PRO A 101 3.79 -0.29 -21.54
N LEU A 102 3.26 -1.15 -22.41
CA LEU A 102 2.05 -1.94 -22.13
C LEU A 102 2.23 -2.89 -20.94
N VAL A 103 3.39 -3.55 -20.86
CA VAL A 103 3.71 -4.48 -19.77
C VAL A 103 3.88 -3.71 -18.46
N ALA A 104 4.57 -2.56 -18.51
CA ALA A 104 4.73 -1.68 -17.34
C ALA A 104 3.36 -1.19 -16.81
N GLY A 105 2.49 -0.72 -17.72
CA GLY A 105 1.16 -0.25 -17.39
C GLY A 105 0.28 -1.36 -16.80
N LEU A 106 0.25 -2.53 -17.43
CA LEU A 106 -0.51 -3.69 -16.94
C LEU A 106 -0.03 -4.11 -15.55
N LEU A 107 1.29 -4.18 -15.33
CA LEU A 107 1.87 -4.52 -14.03
C LEU A 107 1.42 -3.53 -12.95
N LYS A 108 1.49 -2.21 -13.24
CA LYS A 108 1.03 -1.18 -12.30
C LYS A 108 -0.46 -1.32 -11.98
N ILE A 109 -1.29 -1.58 -12.99
CA ILE A 109 -2.74 -1.82 -12.80
C ILE A 109 -2.98 -3.05 -11.93
N CYS A 110 -2.30 -4.17 -12.19
CA CYS A 110 -2.39 -5.37 -11.35
C CYS A 110 -2.03 -5.07 -9.90
N ILE A 111 -0.97 -4.30 -9.67
CA ILE A 111 -0.56 -3.89 -8.32
C ILE A 111 -1.61 -3.00 -7.67
N ILE A 112 -2.19 -2.03 -8.40
CA ILE A 112 -3.28 -1.19 -7.90
C ILE A 112 -4.46 -2.06 -7.43
N ILE A 113 -4.91 -2.99 -8.28
CA ILE A 113 -6.03 -3.90 -7.96
C ILE A 113 -5.69 -4.75 -6.73
N LEU A 114 -4.45 -5.25 -6.63
CA LEU A 114 -4.00 -6.07 -5.50
C LEU A 114 -4.07 -5.33 -4.15
N GLY A 115 -3.82 -4.03 -4.12
CA GLY A 115 -4.01 -3.22 -2.91
C GLY A 115 -5.46 -2.81 -2.70
N PHE A 116 -6.15 -2.33 -3.74
CA PHE A 116 -7.52 -1.83 -3.61
C PHE A 116 -8.54 -2.90 -3.28
N ALA A 117 -8.45 -4.09 -3.87
CA ALA A 117 -9.42 -5.16 -3.65
C ALA A 117 -9.54 -5.56 -2.16
N PRO A 118 -8.45 -5.95 -1.46
CA PRO A 118 -8.52 -6.24 -0.03
C PRO A 118 -8.81 -4.99 0.82
N GLY A 119 -8.24 -3.83 0.48
CA GLY A 119 -8.48 -2.61 1.25
C GLY A 119 -9.94 -2.15 1.21
N THR A 120 -10.56 -2.13 0.03
CA THR A 120 -11.99 -1.79 -0.09
C THR A 120 -12.86 -2.83 0.60
N ARG A 121 -12.53 -4.12 0.49
CA ARG A 121 -13.23 -5.18 1.23
C ARG A 121 -13.19 -4.93 2.74
N ASP A 122 -12.02 -4.63 3.29
CA ASP A 122 -11.83 -4.44 4.74
C ASP A 122 -12.47 -3.11 5.21
N VAL A 123 -12.45 -2.05 4.39
CA VAL A 123 -13.22 -0.82 4.67
C VAL A 123 -14.71 -1.11 4.77
N LEU A 124 -15.28 -1.83 3.79
CA LEU A 124 -16.70 -2.20 3.81
C LEU A 124 -17.03 -3.03 5.05
N ARG A 125 -16.11 -3.92 5.43
CA ARG A 125 -16.23 -4.76 6.61
C ARG A 125 -16.35 -3.94 7.90
N VAL A 126 -15.39 -3.04 8.11
CA VAL A 126 -15.35 -2.14 9.27
C VAL A 126 -16.59 -1.24 9.27
N ALA A 127 -17.00 -0.73 8.10
CA ALA A 127 -18.20 0.10 7.98
C ALA A 127 -19.49 -0.66 8.31
N MET A 128 -19.56 -1.95 7.98
CA MET A 128 -20.67 -2.84 8.33
C MET A 128 -20.59 -3.41 9.75
N GLY A 129 -19.47 -3.20 10.46
CA GLY A 129 -19.24 -3.71 11.81
C GLY A 129 -19.01 -5.22 11.89
N VAL A 130 -18.48 -5.84 10.83
CA VAL A 130 -18.28 -7.30 10.70
C VAL A 130 -16.82 -7.71 10.46
#